data_AF-A0A5S9MIW9-F1
#
_entry.id   AF-A0A5S9MIW9-F1
#
_cell.length_a   1.000
_cell.length_b   1.000
_cell.length_c   1.000
_cell.angle_alpha   90.00
_cell.angle_beta   90.00
_cell.angle_gamma   90.00
#
_symmetry.space_group_name_H-M   'P 1'
#
loop_
_entity.id
_entity.type
_entity.pdbx_description
1 polymer ?
#
loop_
_entity_poly.entity_id
_entity_poly.type
_entity_poly.pdbx_seq_one_letter_code
_entity_poly.pdbx_strand_id
1 'polypeptide(L)'
;MKKKEAYAADITYSTNNELGFDYLRDNMVLYKEQMVQRPLHYAVIDEVDSILIDEARTPLIISGQAAKSTKLYVQANAFVRTLKIEDDFTYDIKTKSVQLTESGMTKAEKAFGIENLFDVKHVALNHHIAQALKAHVAMQKDVDYVVEEGQVVIVDSFTGRLMKGRRYSEGLHQAIEAKRRS
;
A
#
# COMPACT_ATOMS: atom_id res chain seq x y z
N MET A 1 -24.43 21.35 10.30
CA MET A 1 -24.53 20.32 11.35
C MET A 1 -23.32 19.41 11.21
N LYS A 2 -22.54 19.18 12.29
CA LYS A 2 -21.37 18.30 12.22
C LYS A 2 -21.87 16.85 12.11
N LYS A 3 -21.27 15.99 11.27
CA LYS A 3 -21.76 14.61 11.00
C LYS A 3 -22.14 13.81 12.25
N LYS A 4 -21.36 13.95 13.32
CA LYS A 4 -21.60 13.31 14.61
C LYS A 4 -22.94 13.71 15.26
N GLU A 5 -23.38 14.95 15.07
CA GLU A 5 -24.69 15.44 15.53
C GLU A 5 -25.83 14.80 14.71
N ALA A 6 -25.64 14.59 13.40
CA ALA A 6 -26.64 13.96 12.54
C ALA A 6 -26.90 12.49 12.90
N TYR A 7 -25.85 11.74 13.26
CA TYR A 7 -25.97 10.37 13.77
C TYR A 7 -26.47 10.29 15.22
N ALA A 8 -26.41 11.38 15.97
CA ALA A 8 -26.93 11.44 17.33
C ALA A 8 -28.47 11.65 17.38
N ALA A 9 -29.09 12.02 16.28
CA ALA A 9 -30.55 12.13 16.17
C ALA A 9 -31.25 10.77 16.36
N ASP A 10 -32.53 10.79 16.74
CA ASP A 10 -33.32 9.56 16.87
C ASP A 10 -33.38 8.80 15.53
N ILE A 11 -33.63 9.55 14.44
CA ILE A 11 -33.69 9.05 13.06
C ILE A 11 -32.71 9.85 12.20
N THR A 12 -31.89 9.15 11.42
CA THR A 12 -30.95 9.74 10.46
C THR A 12 -31.32 9.31 9.05
N TYR A 13 -31.56 10.29 8.18
CA TYR A 13 -31.73 10.08 6.73
C TYR A 13 -30.38 10.33 6.04
N SER A 14 -29.94 9.39 5.21
CA SER A 14 -28.70 9.50 4.45
C SER A 14 -28.74 8.53 3.28
N THR A 15 -27.79 8.67 2.36
CA THR A 15 -27.64 7.75 1.21
C THR A 15 -26.82 6.53 1.62
N ASN A 16 -26.99 5.42 0.90
CA ASN A 16 -26.16 4.22 1.05
C ASN A 16 -24.65 4.53 0.94
N ASN A 17 -24.27 5.40 -0.02
CA ASN A 17 -22.89 5.81 -0.24
C ASN A 17 -22.32 6.57 0.96
N GLU A 18 -23.05 7.55 1.49
CA GLU A 18 -22.59 8.31 2.66
C GLU A 18 -22.47 7.44 3.92
N LEU A 19 -23.46 6.60 4.20
CA LEU A 19 -23.43 5.67 5.32
C LEU A 19 -22.26 4.68 5.21
N GLY A 20 -22.06 4.10 4.02
CA GLY A 20 -20.98 3.16 3.78
C GLY A 20 -19.60 3.82 3.89
N PHE A 21 -19.41 5.02 3.32
CA PHE A 21 -18.14 5.75 3.44
C PHE A 21 -17.87 6.28 4.86
N ASP A 22 -18.90 6.64 5.63
CA ASP A 22 -18.72 6.98 7.04
C ASP A 22 -18.31 5.76 7.87
N TYR A 23 -18.93 4.61 7.63
CA TYR A 23 -18.53 3.35 8.26
C TYR A 23 -17.07 2.99 7.93
N LEU A 24 -16.68 3.08 6.65
CA LEU A 24 -15.30 2.82 6.23
C LEU A 24 -14.31 3.80 6.88
N ARG A 25 -14.64 5.10 6.95
CA ARG A 25 -13.78 6.10 7.61
C ARG A 25 -13.66 5.89 9.11
N ASP A 26 -14.74 5.52 9.78
CA ASP A 26 -14.74 5.21 11.22
C ASP A 26 -13.85 4.01 11.56
N ASN A 27 -13.60 3.11 10.62
CA ASN A 27 -12.64 2.01 10.78
C ASN A 27 -11.20 2.41 10.41
N MET A 28 -10.96 3.65 9.99
CA MET A 28 -9.63 4.20 9.65
C MET A 28 -9.14 5.25 10.65
N VAL A 29 -9.95 5.69 11.62
CA VAL A 29 -9.53 6.68 12.61
C VAL A 29 -8.56 6.09 13.63
N LEU A 30 -7.68 6.93 14.19
CA LEU A 30 -6.71 6.53 15.20
C LEU A 30 -7.36 6.41 16.59
N TYR A 31 -8.37 7.24 16.87
CA TYR A 31 -9.01 7.34 18.17
C TYR A 31 -10.52 7.20 18.05
N LYS A 32 -11.14 6.46 18.98
CA LYS A 32 -12.57 6.15 18.98
C LYS A 32 -13.44 7.42 19.01
N GLU A 33 -12.96 8.49 19.63
CA GLU A 33 -13.64 9.78 19.76
C GLU A 33 -13.85 10.47 18.40
N GLN A 34 -13.05 10.10 17.40
CA GLN A 34 -13.12 10.62 16.04
C GLN A 34 -14.19 9.92 15.19
N MET A 35 -14.76 8.80 15.66
CA MET A 35 -15.86 8.13 14.97
C MET A 35 -17.09 9.03 14.90
N VAL A 36 -17.80 8.98 13.77
CA VAL A 36 -19.02 9.76 13.53
C VAL A 36 -20.29 8.94 13.66
N GLN A 37 -20.24 7.64 13.34
CA GLN A 37 -21.37 6.73 13.47
C GLN A 37 -21.54 6.21 14.90
N ARG A 38 -22.78 5.87 15.22
CA ARG A 38 -23.17 5.07 16.39
C ARG A 38 -23.30 3.58 16.00
N PRO A 39 -23.42 2.64 16.96
CA PRO A 39 -23.68 1.24 16.62
C PRO A 39 -24.89 1.09 15.68
N LEU A 40 -24.77 0.17 14.72
CA LEU A 40 -25.79 -0.08 13.70
C LEU A 40 -26.91 -0.93 14.30
N HIS A 41 -28.11 -0.36 14.45
CA HIS A 41 -29.25 -1.04 15.10
C HIS A 41 -30.32 -1.46 14.10
N TYR A 42 -30.77 -0.54 13.24
CA TYR A 42 -31.86 -0.75 12.30
C TYR A 42 -31.74 0.21 11.12
N ALA A 43 -32.16 -0.25 9.94
CA ALA A 43 -32.20 0.55 8.72
C ALA A 43 -33.47 0.23 7.93
N VAL A 44 -34.14 1.26 7.44
CA VAL A 44 -35.19 1.15 6.42
C VAL A 44 -34.57 1.64 5.12
N ILE A 45 -34.62 0.81 4.09
CA ILE A 45 -34.00 1.09 2.80
C ILE A 45 -35.14 1.38 1.82
N ASP A 46 -35.16 2.62 1.33
CA ASP A 46 -35.98 2.97 0.18
C ASP A 46 -35.31 2.47 -1.10
N GLU A 47 -36.10 2.13 -2.13
CA GLU A 47 -35.60 1.56 -3.40
C GLU A 47 -34.66 0.34 -3.21
N VAL A 48 -35.10 -0.62 -2.40
CA VAL A 48 -34.27 -1.76 -1.95
C VAL A 48 -33.64 -2.58 -3.09
N ASP A 49 -34.32 -2.71 -4.22
CA ASP A 49 -33.82 -3.39 -5.41
C ASP A 49 -32.64 -2.64 -6.03
N SER A 50 -32.78 -1.32 -6.21
CA SER A 50 -31.69 -0.49 -6.73
C SER A 50 -30.46 -0.53 -5.82
N ILE A 51 -30.65 -0.44 -4.50
CA ILE A 51 -29.54 -0.38 -3.55
C ILE A 51 -28.88 -1.75 -3.32
N LEU A 52 -29.65 -2.80 -3.03
CA LEU A 52 -29.10 -4.10 -2.62
C LEU A 52 -28.83 -5.06 -3.78
N ILE A 53 -29.35 -4.79 -4.98
CA ILE A 53 -29.11 -5.61 -6.17
C ILE A 53 -28.22 -4.87 -7.15
N ASP A 54 -28.65 -3.69 -7.62
CA ASP A 54 -27.96 -3.03 -8.72
C ASP A 54 -26.66 -2.34 -8.30
N GLU A 55 -26.71 -1.52 -7.25
CA GLU A 55 -25.55 -0.78 -6.75
C GLU A 55 -24.55 -1.69 -6.01
N ALA A 56 -25.04 -2.72 -5.31
CA ALA A 56 -24.21 -3.66 -4.55
C ALA A 56 -23.19 -4.44 -5.40
N ARG A 57 -23.31 -4.42 -6.74
CA ARG A 57 -22.33 -5.03 -7.66
C ARG A 57 -20.97 -4.34 -7.64
N THR A 58 -20.92 -3.06 -7.28
CA THR A 58 -19.67 -2.29 -7.22
C THR A 58 -19.30 -2.04 -5.76
N PRO A 59 -18.12 -2.45 -5.29
CA PRO A 59 -17.71 -2.23 -3.91
C PRO A 59 -17.49 -0.74 -3.61
N LEU A 60 -17.86 -0.30 -2.41
CA LEU A 60 -17.45 1.00 -1.89
C LEU A 60 -15.97 0.96 -1.49
N ILE A 61 -15.16 1.82 -2.10
CA ILE A 61 -13.71 1.87 -1.89
C ILE A 61 -13.27 3.29 -1.52
N ILE A 62 -12.60 3.44 -0.37
CA ILE A 62 -11.86 4.66 -0.07
C ILE A 62 -10.48 4.57 -0.72
N SER A 63 -10.28 5.33 -1.80
CA SER A 63 -8.96 5.52 -2.39
C SER A 63 -8.33 6.81 -1.85
N GLY A 64 -7.20 6.69 -1.15
CA GLY A 64 -6.32 7.83 -0.89
C GLY A 64 -5.40 8.07 -2.09
N GLN A 65 -5.03 9.32 -2.35
CA GLN A 65 -3.83 9.56 -3.15
C GLN A 65 -2.67 8.90 -2.40
N ALA A 66 -2.01 7.92 -3.00
CA ALA A 66 -0.68 7.51 -2.54
C ALA A 66 0.20 8.76 -2.64
N ALA A 67 0.38 9.46 -1.52
CA ALA A 67 1.16 10.69 -1.48
C ALA A 67 2.50 10.40 -2.15
N LYS A 68 2.78 11.13 -3.23
CA LYS A 68 3.95 10.96 -4.08
C LYS A 68 5.21 10.90 -3.23
N SER A 69 5.72 9.70 -3.08
CA SER A 69 7.02 9.42 -2.54
C SER A 69 7.97 8.96 -3.65
N THR A 70 7.80 9.49 -4.87
CA THR A 70 8.73 9.23 -5.99
C THR A 70 10.18 9.49 -5.54
N LYS A 71 10.38 10.46 -4.64
CA LYS A 71 11.68 10.75 -4.02
C LYS A 71 12.21 9.62 -3.12
N LEU A 72 11.42 9.03 -2.21
CA LEU A 72 11.93 7.94 -1.37
C LEU A 72 12.21 6.69 -2.21
N TYR A 73 11.42 6.41 -3.26
CA TYR A 73 11.77 5.30 -4.17
C TYR A 73 13.13 5.50 -4.83
N VAL A 74 13.43 6.73 -5.29
CA VAL A 74 14.73 7.05 -5.88
C VAL A 74 15.85 6.96 -4.85
N GLN A 75 15.66 7.50 -3.64
CA GLN A 75 16.65 7.46 -2.57
C GLN A 75 16.91 6.03 -2.05
N ALA A 76 15.84 5.27 -1.79
CA ALA A 76 15.93 3.88 -1.39
C ALA A 76 16.60 3.04 -2.47
N ASN A 77 16.25 3.24 -3.76
CA ASN A 77 16.90 2.58 -4.88
C ASN A 77 18.41 2.86 -4.94
N ALA A 78 18.83 4.12 -4.75
CA ALA A 78 20.25 4.47 -4.69
C ALA A 78 20.96 3.81 -3.51
N PHE A 79 20.31 3.77 -2.34
CA PHE A 79 20.84 3.16 -1.13
C PHE A 79 21.02 1.64 -1.27
N VAL A 80 19.99 0.91 -1.72
CA VAL A 80 20.05 -0.56 -1.78
C VAL A 80 21.12 -1.09 -2.75
N ARG A 81 21.50 -0.30 -3.76
CA ARG A 81 22.64 -0.61 -4.66
C ARG A 81 23.99 -0.63 -3.94
N THR A 82 24.09 -0.02 -2.76
CA THR A 82 25.30 -0.01 -1.94
C THR A 82 25.40 -1.22 -1.00
N LEU A 83 24.32 -2.01 -0.89
CA LEU A 83 24.23 -3.12 0.05
C LEU A 83 24.81 -4.40 -0.54
N LYS A 84 25.37 -5.24 0.33
CA LYS A 84 25.92 -6.56 -0.01
C LYS A 84 25.09 -7.68 0.60
N ILE A 85 24.88 -8.74 -0.18
CA ILE A 85 24.20 -9.96 0.31
C ILE A 85 25.04 -10.62 1.39
N GLU A 86 24.37 -11.24 2.37
CA GLU A 86 24.92 -11.86 3.59
C GLU A 86 25.54 -10.88 4.61
N ASP A 87 26.13 -9.77 4.17
CA ASP A 87 26.63 -8.73 5.08
C ASP A 87 25.50 -7.80 5.54
N ASP A 88 24.83 -7.15 4.59
CA ASP A 88 23.85 -6.09 4.86
C ASP A 88 22.40 -6.60 4.79
N PHE A 89 22.16 -7.72 4.11
CA PHE A 89 20.84 -8.33 4.01
C PHE A 89 20.90 -9.82 3.72
N THR A 90 19.84 -10.54 4.09
CA THR A 90 19.65 -11.96 3.78
C THR A 90 18.55 -12.14 2.73
N TYR A 91 18.66 -13.19 1.92
CA TYR A 91 17.66 -13.56 0.93
C TYR A 91 17.30 -15.04 1.03
N ASP A 92 16.02 -15.33 1.30
CA ASP A 92 15.48 -16.68 1.25
C ASP A 92 14.86 -16.93 -0.14
N ILE A 93 15.53 -17.77 -0.92
CA ILE A 93 15.12 -18.15 -2.28
C ILE A 93 13.76 -18.85 -2.30
N LYS A 94 13.44 -19.65 -1.26
CA LYS A 94 12.19 -20.44 -1.24
C LYS A 94 10.98 -19.53 -1.03
N THR A 95 11.10 -18.58 -0.11
CA THR A 95 10.02 -17.64 0.21
C THR A 95 10.09 -16.34 -0.59
N LYS A 96 11.15 -16.14 -1.36
CA LYS A 96 11.51 -14.86 -2.00
C LYS A 96 11.52 -13.68 -1.00
N SER A 97 11.85 -13.96 0.26
CA SER A 97 11.88 -12.97 1.35
C SER A 97 13.25 -12.31 1.43
N VAL A 98 13.29 -10.98 1.61
CA VAL A 98 14.53 -10.23 1.78
C VAL A 98 14.46 -9.41 3.06
N GLN A 99 15.49 -9.48 3.90
CA GLN A 99 15.54 -8.80 5.20
C GLN A 99 16.90 -8.15 5.41
N LEU A 100 16.93 -6.94 5.96
CA LEU A 100 18.19 -6.31 6.37
C LEU A 100 18.76 -7.06 7.59
N THR A 101 20.09 -7.18 7.62
CA THR A 101 20.82 -7.59 8.83
C THR A 101 21.03 -6.38 9.75
N GLU A 102 21.55 -6.59 10.96
CA GLU A 102 21.95 -5.49 11.86
C GLU A 102 22.94 -4.52 11.20
N SER A 103 23.89 -5.03 10.42
CA SER A 103 24.82 -4.20 9.64
C SER A 103 24.08 -3.35 8.61
N GLY A 104 23.14 -3.95 7.86
CA GLY A 104 22.35 -3.23 6.87
C GLY A 104 21.46 -2.15 7.49
N MET A 105 20.89 -2.42 8.66
CA MET A 105 20.10 -1.46 9.44
C MET A 105 20.97 -0.28 9.91
N THR A 106 22.13 -0.56 10.50
CA THR A 106 23.10 0.47 10.91
C THR A 106 23.56 1.32 9.72
N LYS A 107 23.77 0.69 8.57
CA LYS A 107 24.16 1.37 7.33
C LYS A 107 23.04 2.24 6.77
N ALA A 108 21.79 1.81 6.89
CA ALA A 108 20.62 2.62 6.54
C ALA A 108 20.52 3.85 7.46
N GLU A 109 20.62 3.64 8.77
CA GLU A 109 20.60 4.71 9.77
C GLU A 109 21.64 5.79 9.49
N LYS A 110 22.88 5.38 9.21
CA LYS A 110 23.96 6.29 8.82
C LYS A 110 23.70 6.98 7.48
N ALA A 111 23.21 6.26 6.47
CA ALA A 111 22.98 6.82 5.13
C ALA A 111 21.85 7.87 5.11
N PHE A 112 20.84 7.68 5.94
CA PHE A 112 19.68 8.57 6.03
C PHE A 112 19.75 9.57 7.20
N GLY A 113 20.79 9.49 8.03
CA GLY A 113 21.02 10.41 9.16
C GLY A 113 19.97 10.27 10.25
N ILE A 114 19.57 9.04 10.57
CA ILE A 114 18.55 8.71 11.56
C ILE A 114 19.12 7.80 12.65
N GLU A 115 18.53 7.82 13.83
CA GLU A 115 19.00 7.04 14.99
C GLU A 115 18.47 5.60 15.00
N ASN A 116 17.21 5.40 14.60
CA ASN A 116 16.57 4.09 14.63
C ASN A 116 15.62 3.93 13.43
N LEU A 117 15.91 2.97 12.54
CA LEU A 117 15.09 2.72 11.35
C LEU A 117 13.64 2.27 11.67
N PHE A 118 13.40 1.70 12.85
CA PHE A 118 12.08 1.17 13.24
C PHE A 118 11.20 2.17 13.99
N ASP A 119 11.67 3.39 14.22
CA ASP A 119 10.82 4.41 14.83
C ASP A 119 9.58 4.68 13.94
N VAL A 120 8.46 5.03 14.58
CA VAL A 120 7.18 5.32 13.91
C VAL A 120 7.32 6.40 12.84
N LYS A 121 8.22 7.38 13.05
CA LYS A 121 8.57 8.44 12.09
C LYS A 121 9.27 7.94 10.81
N HIS A 122 9.84 6.73 10.83
CA HIS A 122 10.65 6.16 9.75
C HIS A 122 10.02 4.93 9.07
N VAL A 123 8.80 4.56 9.46
CA VAL A 123 8.03 3.44 8.85
C VAL A 123 7.97 3.55 7.33
N ALA A 124 7.71 4.74 6.80
CA ALA A 124 7.68 4.96 5.35
C ALA A 124 9.04 4.69 4.70
N LEU A 125 10.14 5.18 5.29
CA LEU A 125 11.49 4.96 4.77
C LEU A 125 11.85 3.47 4.80
N ASN A 126 11.63 2.79 5.93
CA ASN A 126 11.90 1.37 6.09
C ASN A 126 11.13 0.54 5.05
N HIS A 127 9.83 0.85 4.86
CA HIS A 127 9.02 0.22 3.82
C HIS A 127 9.62 0.42 2.40
N HIS A 128 10.05 1.64 2.05
CA HIS A 128 10.66 1.89 0.73
C HIS A 128 11.99 1.16 0.55
N ILE A 129 12.83 1.06 1.59
CA ILE A 129 14.08 0.28 1.55
C ILE A 129 13.75 -1.20 1.32
N ALA A 130 12.78 -1.76 2.04
CA ALA A 130 12.37 -3.15 1.87
C ALA A 130 11.84 -3.43 0.45
N GLN A 131 10.99 -2.55 -0.10
CA GLN A 131 10.48 -2.72 -1.47
C GLN A 131 11.58 -2.56 -2.53
N ALA A 132 12.49 -1.60 -2.35
CA ALA A 132 13.63 -1.44 -3.24
C ALA A 132 14.53 -2.68 -3.22
N LEU A 133 14.82 -3.21 -2.03
CA LEU A 133 15.65 -4.39 -1.87
C LEU A 133 15.00 -5.63 -2.50
N LYS A 134 13.69 -5.84 -2.27
CA LYS A 134 12.90 -6.88 -2.93
C LYS A 134 12.91 -6.73 -4.45
N ALA A 135 12.73 -5.51 -4.97
CA ALA A 135 12.81 -5.24 -6.40
C ALA A 135 14.19 -5.58 -6.98
N HIS A 136 15.27 -5.38 -6.24
CA HIS A 136 16.63 -5.69 -6.68
C HIS A 136 16.93 -7.20 -6.67
N VAL A 137 16.58 -7.87 -5.57
CA VAL A 137 17.04 -9.23 -5.27
C VAL A 137 16.05 -10.31 -5.74
N ALA A 138 14.75 -10.09 -5.53
CA ALA A 138 13.73 -11.12 -5.78
C ALA A 138 13.02 -10.97 -7.13
N MET A 139 13.11 -9.80 -7.78
CA MET A 139 12.40 -9.48 -9.02
C MET A 139 13.36 -9.40 -10.22
N GLN A 140 13.23 -10.35 -11.13
CA GLN A 140 14.06 -10.51 -12.31
C GLN A 140 13.33 -10.05 -13.58
N LYS A 141 14.08 -9.36 -14.45
CA LYS A 141 13.60 -9.00 -15.78
C LYS A 141 13.43 -10.27 -16.61
N ASP A 142 12.43 -10.28 -17.47
CA ASP A 142 12.15 -11.36 -18.42
C ASP A 142 11.77 -12.69 -17.73
N VAL A 143 11.55 -12.66 -16.41
CA VAL A 143 11.08 -13.78 -15.59
C VAL A 143 9.85 -13.36 -14.78
N ASP A 144 10.00 -12.35 -13.91
CA ASP A 144 8.89 -11.85 -13.09
C ASP A 144 8.17 -10.68 -13.80
N TYR A 145 8.90 -9.86 -14.57
CA TYR A 145 8.33 -8.74 -15.32
C TYR A 145 9.11 -8.45 -16.61
N VAL A 146 8.45 -7.82 -17.58
CA VAL A 146 9.08 -7.25 -18.79
C VAL A 146 8.88 -5.74 -18.82
N VAL A 147 9.56 -5.08 -19.76
CA VAL A 147 9.35 -3.65 -20.04
C VAL A 147 8.83 -3.51 -21.46
N GLU A 148 7.57 -3.08 -21.61
CA GLU A 148 6.95 -2.76 -22.89
C GLU A 148 6.59 -1.27 -22.91
N GLU A 149 6.94 -0.54 -23.97
CA GLU A 149 6.61 0.89 -24.12
C GLU A 149 7.05 1.76 -22.92
N GLY A 150 8.16 1.37 -22.27
CA GLY A 150 8.68 2.06 -21.09
C GLY A 150 7.91 1.78 -19.79
N GLN A 151 6.94 0.86 -19.80
CA GLN A 151 6.15 0.46 -18.64
C GLN A 151 6.49 -0.96 -18.17
N VAL A 152 6.44 -1.18 -16.86
CA VAL A 152 6.64 -2.50 -16.25
C VAL A 152 5.36 -3.32 -16.45
N VAL A 153 5.49 -4.48 -17.08
CA VAL A 153 4.38 -5.42 -17.29
C VAL A 153 4.69 -6.72 -16.56
N ILE A 154 3.75 -7.20 -15.75
CA ILE A 154 3.91 -8.41 -14.94
C ILE A 154 3.87 -9.65 -15.85
N VAL A 155 4.77 -10.60 -15.59
CA VAL A 155 4.73 -11.94 -16.17
C VAL A 155 4.07 -12.88 -15.17
N ASP A 156 3.04 -13.60 -15.61
CA ASP A 156 2.41 -14.64 -14.80
C ASP A 156 3.38 -15.82 -14.61
N SER A 157 3.69 -16.18 -13.36
CA SER A 157 4.70 -17.19 -13.03
C SER A 157 4.35 -18.61 -13.46
N PHE A 158 3.08 -18.90 -13.73
CA PHE A 158 2.62 -20.23 -14.11
C PHE A 158 2.53 -20.39 -15.63
N THR A 159 2.08 -19.36 -16.32
CA THR A 159 1.73 -19.41 -17.75
C THR A 159 2.68 -18.62 -18.64
N GLY A 160 3.51 -17.73 -18.07
CA GLY A 160 4.36 -16.80 -18.82
C GLY A 160 3.59 -15.69 -19.53
N ARG A 161 2.26 -15.58 -19.32
CA ARG A 161 1.44 -14.56 -19.97
C ARG A 161 1.70 -13.17 -19.39
N LEU A 162 1.66 -12.17 -20.26
CA LEU A 162 1.76 -10.77 -19.87
C LEU A 162 0.43 -10.28 -19.27
N MET A 163 0.48 -9.83 -18.03
CA MET A 163 -0.70 -9.34 -17.30
C MET A 163 -0.82 -7.82 -17.43
N LYS A 164 -1.18 -7.35 -18.63
CA LYS A 164 -1.35 -5.91 -18.93
C LYS A 164 -2.40 -5.29 -18.01
N GLY A 165 -2.13 -4.07 -17.53
CA GLY A 165 -2.99 -3.34 -16.61
C GLY A 165 -2.88 -3.76 -15.13
N ARG A 166 -2.17 -4.84 -14.81
CA ARG A 166 -1.91 -5.23 -13.42
C ARG A 166 -0.63 -4.58 -12.88
N ARG A 167 -0.65 -4.25 -11.59
CA ARG A 167 0.50 -3.74 -10.84
C ARG A 167 0.75 -4.60 -9.62
N TYR A 168 2.01 -4.67 -9.18
CA TYR A 168 2.34 -5.29 -7.91
C TYR A 168 1.84 -4.41 -6.77
N SER A 169 1.38 -5.03 -5.68
CA SER A 169 0.90 -4.36 -4.48
C SER A 169 2.04 -3.80 -3.62
N GLU A 170 1.67 -3.10 -2.52
CA GLU A 170 2.60 -2.66 -1.47
C GLU A 170 3.79 -1.84 -1.98
N GLY A 171 3.60 -1.07 -3.06
CA GLY A 171 4.65 -0.20 -3.59
C GLY A 171 5.77 -0.91 -4.35
N LEU A 172 5.72 -2.24 -4.51
CA LEU A 172 6.74 -3.01 -5.21
C LEU A 172 6.86 -2.61 -6.69
N HIS A 173 5.74 -2.30 -7.33
CA HIS A 173 5.74 -1.92 -8.74
C HIS A 173 6.52 -0.62 -8.98
N GLN A 174 6.32 0.38 -8.12
CA GLN A 174 7.06 1.64 -8.13
C GLN A 174 8.55 1.44 -7.83
N ALA A 175 8.88 0.49 -6.94
CA ALA A 175 10.28 0.13 -6.67
C ALA A 175 10.96 -0.51 -7.90
N ILE A 176 10.26 -1.36 -8.65
CA ILE A 176 10.76 -1.94 -9.91
C ILE A 176 10.93 -0.85 -10.98
N GLU A 177 9.96 0.06 -11.11
CA GLU A 177 10.08 1.23 -11.99
C GLU A 177 11.32 2.09 -11.62
N ALA A 178 11.57 2.31 -10.33
CA ALA A 178 12.73 3.06 -9.86
C ALA A 178 14.06 2.35 -10.13
N LYS A 179 14.13 1.02 -9.91
CA LYS A 179 15.30 0.17 -10.26
C LYS A 179 15.72 0.32 -11.72
N ARG A 180 14.77 0.58 -12.62
CA ARG A 180 15.00 0.67 -14.07
C ARG A 180 15.48 2.03 -14.54
N ARG A 181 15.25 3.10 -13.77
CA ARG A 181 15.52 4.49 -14.18
C ARG A 181 16.93 4.97 -13.81
N SER A 182 17.80 4.11 -13.31
CA SER A 182 19.07 4.46 -12.63
C SER A 182 20.27 3.62 -13.04
#